data_AF-A0A496MVW6-F1
#
_entry.id   AF-A0A496MVW6-F1
#
_cell.length_a   1.000
_cell.length_b   1.000
_cell.length_c   1.000
_cell.angle_alpha   90.00
_cell.angle_beta   90.00
_cell.angle_gamma   90.00
#
_symmetry.space_group_name_H-M   'P 1'
#
loop_
_entity.id
_entity.type
_entity.pdbx_description
1 polymer ?
#
loop_
_entity_poly.entity_id
_entity_poly.type
_entity_poly.pdbx_seq_one_letter_code
_entity_poly.pdbx_strand_id
1 'polypeptide(L)' 'MSSTNLTRQEAQERRAIIGAVDYGIAVDVTRGDATFPSVTTVRFEVAAPGSTFIDLIAQSVESITLDGELVDVT' A
#
# COMPACT_ATOMS: atom_id res chain seq x y z
N MET A 1 2.84 0.45 17.97
CA MET A 1 3.21 -0.36 16.79
C MET A 1 2.34 -1.60 16.81
N SER A 2 1.26 -1.58 16.04
CA SER A 2 0.20 -2.58 16.04
C SER A 2 0.48 -3.60 14.95
N SER A 3 0.58 -4.88 15.33
CA SER A 3 0.61 -6.09 14.50
C SER A 3 1.21 -5.99 13.08
N THR A 4 2.50 -6.31 12.93
CA THR A 4 3.18 -6.44 11.62
C THR A 4 2.60 -7.56 10.75
N ASN A 5 1.73 -8.43 11.28
CA ASN A 5 1.17 -9.56 10.56
C ASN A 5 -0.35 -9.65 10.75
N LEU A 6 -1.06 -10.02 9.69
CA LEU A 6 -2.47 -10.39 9.75
C LEU A 6 -2.61 -11.71 10.52
N THR A 7 -3.62 -11.79 11.38
CA THR A 7 -4.14 -13.08 11.83
C THR A 7 -4.72 -13.84 10.64
N ARG A 8 -4.84 -15.17 10.77
CA ARG A 8 -5.47 -16.00 9.72
C ARG A 8 -6.89 -15.54 9.39
N GLN A 9 -7.66 -15.12 10.39
CA GLN A 9 -9.04 -14.66 10.21
C GLN A 9 -9.06 -13.36 9.41
N GLU A 10 -8.26 -12.36 9.80
CA GLU A 10 -8.18 -11.08 9.08
C GLU A 10 -7.72 -11.28 7.62
N ALA A 11 -6.80 -12.22 7.37
CA ALA A 11 -6.38 -12.56 6.02
C ALA A 11 -7.51 -13.19 5.19
N GLN A 12 -8.34 -14.05 5.79
CA GLN A 12 -9.51 -14.64 5.13
C GLN A 12 -10.58 -13.59 4.80
N GLU A 13 -10.90 -12.73 5.76
CA GLU A 13 -11.84 -11.62 5.60
C GLU A 13 -11.36 -10.67 4.50
N ARG A 14 -10.06 -10.31 4.50
CA ARG A 14 -9.48 -9.46 3.45
C ARG A 14 -9.50 -10.14 2.08
N ARG A 15 -9.27 -11.46 1.99
CA ARG A 15 -9.30 -12.20 0.72
C ARG A 15 -10.70 -12.25 0.09
N ALA A 16 -11.75 -12.14 0.90
CA ALA A 16 -13.12 -12.05 0.39
C ALA A 16 -13.43 -10.70 -0.30
N ILE A 17 -12.66 -9.65 0.02
CA ILE A 17 -12.83 -8.30 -0.49
C ILE A 17 -11.83 -8.01 -1.62
N ILE A 18 -10.56 -8.41 -1.43
CA ILE A 18 -9.44 -8.09 -2.33
C ILE A 18 -9.05 -9.32 -3.16
N GLY A 19 -9.03 -9.11 -4.48
CA GLY A 19 -8.69 -10.09 -5.51
C GLY A 19 -7.19 -10.16 -5.81
N ALA A 20 -6.85 -10.38 -7.08
CA ALA A 20 -5.46 -10.35 -7.52
C ALA A 20 -4.82 -9.00 -7.17
N VAL A 21 -3.53 -9.01 -6.78
CA VAL A 21 -2.77 -7.81 -6.41
C VAL A 21 -1.47 -7.78 -7.18
N ASP A 22 -1.18 -6.66 -7.83
CA ASP A 22 0.05 -6.35 -8.56
C ASP A 22 0.76 -5.15 -7.92
N TYR A 23 2.08 -5.25 -7.79
CA TYR A 23 2.93 -4.19 -7.24
C TYR A 23 3.94 -3.75 -8.29
N GLY A 24 3.86 -2.49 -8.69
CA GLY A 24 4.90 -1.80 -9.44
C GLY A 24 5.69 -0.89 -8.51
N ILE A 25 6.99 -1.11 -8.35
CA ILE A 25 7.84 -0.29 -7.50
C ILE A 25 8.95 0.31 -8.36
N ALA A 26 8.96 1.63 -8.48
CA ALA A 26 10.03 2.38 -9.11
C ALA A 26 10.89 3.02 -8.03
N VAL A 27 12.18 2.70 -7.98
CA VAL A 27 13.14 3.21 -6.99
C VAL A 27 14.18 4.08 -7.69
N ASP A 28 14.35 5.31 -7.24
CA ASP A 28 15.43 6.19 -7.71
C ASP A 28 16.70 5.93 -6.90
N VAL A 29 17.60 5.10 -7.44
CA VAL A 29 18.89 4.75 -6.81
C VAL A 29 19.97 5.82 -6.99
N THR A 30 19.65 6.91 -7.68
CA THR A 30 20.60 8.02 -7.93
C THR A 30 20.48 9.15 -6.92
N ARG A 31 19.45 9.09 -6.05
CA ARG A 31 19.12 10.13 -5.08
C ARG A 31 19.06 9.57 -3.67
N GLY A 32 19.45 10.41 -2.72
CA GLY A 32 19.33 10.15 -1.30
C GLY A 32 20.58 9.49 -0.69
N ASP A 33 21.00 10.01 0.47
CA ASP A 33 22.20 9.52 1.16
C ASP A 33 21.92 8.30 2.06
N ALA A 34 20.68 8.18 2.55
CA ALA A 34 20.27 7.12 3.48
C ALA A 34 18.97 6.39 3.08
N THR A 35 18.11 7.04 2.31
CA THR A 35 16.84 6.48 1.80
C THR A 35 16.69 6.79 0.32
N PHE A 36 16.11 5.85 -0.43
CA PHE A 36 15.85 6.03 -1.86
C PHE A 36 14.40 6.48 -2.08
N PRO A 37 14.15 7.61 -2.77
CA PRO A 37 12.82 7.97 -3.20
C PRO A 37 12.22 6.85 -4.05
N SER A 38 10.95 6.54 -3.81
CA SER A 38 10.27 5.51 -4.58
C SER A 38 8.83 5.89 -4.88
N VAL A 39 8.32 5.36 -5.99
CA VAL A 39 6.90 5.39 -6.33
C VAL A 39 6.42 3.95 -6.38
N THR A 40 5.50 3.62 -5.47
CA THR A 40 4.83 2.32 -5.44
C THR A 40 3.42 2.47 -5.98
N THR A 41 3.10 1.74 -7.05
CA THR A 41 1.76 1.60 -7.60
C THR A 41 1.23 0.21 -7.23
N VAL A 42 0.16 0.17 -6.45
CA VAL A 42 -0.54 -1.07 -6.11
C VAL A 42 -1.82 -1.14 -6.93
N ARG A 43 -1.99 -2.19 -7.72
CA ARG A 43 -3.25 -2.46 -8.44
C ARG A 43 -3.87 -3.70 -7.84
N PHE A 44 -5.15 -3.65 -7.53
CA PHE A 44 -5.87 -4.79 -7.00
C PHE A 44 -7.30 -4.84 -7.50
N GLU A 45 -7.84 -6.05 -7.57
CA GLU A 45 -9.26 -6.25 -7.85
C GLU A 45 -10.08 -6.09 -6.56
N VAL A 46 -11.26 -5.47 -6.67
CA VAL A 46 -12.24 -5.36 -5.59
C VAL A 46 -13.39 -6.32 -5.89
N ALA A 47 -13.45 -7.44 -5.17
CA ALA A 47 -14.48 -8.47 -5.34
C ALA A 47 -15.79 -8.13 -4.62
N ALA A 48 -15.71 -7.35 -3.54
CA ALA A 48 -16.86 -6.87 -2.79
C ALA A 48 -16.56 -5.49 -2.18
N PRO A 49 -17.56 -4.64 -1.92
CA PRO A 49 -17.36 -3.39 -1.17
C PRO A 49 -16.82 -3.66 0.23
N GLY A 50 -15.86 -2.84 0.68
CA GLY A 50 -15.28 -2.96 2.00
C GLY A 50 -14.13 -2.00 2.22
N SER A 51 -13.57 -2.01 3.43
CA SER A 51 -12.35 -1.28 3.75
C SER A 51 -11.14 -2.22 3.72
N THR A 52 -9.98 -1.67 3.35
CA THR A 52 -8.70 -2.36 3.45
C THR A 52 -7.61 -1.35 3.77
N PHE A 53 -6.38 -1.81 3.98
CA PHE A 53 -5.24 -0.96 4.31
C PHE A 53 -3.97 -1.44 3.60
N ILE A 54 -3.05 -0.50 3.38
CA ILE A 54 -1.67 -0.78 2.97
C ILE A 54 -0.79 -0.38 4.15
N ASP A 55 0.09 -1.28 4.56
CA ASP A 55 1.12 -0.98 5.56
C ASP A 55 2.40 -0.63 4.80
N LEU A 56 3.00 0.52 5.14
CA LEU A 56 4.20 1.06 4.52
C LEU A 56 5.18 1.49 5.58
N ILE A 57 6.37 0.88 5.55
CA ILE A 57 7.51 1.31 6.36
C ILE A 57 8.37 2.24 5.50
N ALA A 58 8.23 3.53 5.72
CA ALA A 58 9.00 4.58 5.04
C ALA A 58 9.35 5.71 6.01
N GLN A 59 10.35 6.52 5.66
CA GLN A 59 10.73 7.69 6.46
C GLN A 59 9.68 8.81 6.36
N SER A 60 9.07 8.97 5.19
CA SER A 60 8.02 9.93 4.88
C SER A 60 7.15 9.40 3.75
N VAL A 61 5.96 9.99 3.61
CA VAL A 61 5.09 9.80 2.45
C VAL A 61 4.76 11.18 1.90
N GLU A 62 5.06 11.40 0.63
CA GLU A 62 4.99 12.71 -0.02
C GLU A 62 3.61 12.95 -0.63
N SER A 63 2.97 11.90 -1.14
CA SER A 63 1.62 11.95 -1.70
C SER A 63 1.03 10.55 -1.84
N ILE A 64 -0.30 10.45 -1.71
CA ILE A 64 -1.05 9.24 -2.00
C ILE A 64 -2.16 9.59 -3.00
N THR A 65 -2.32 8.76 -4.04
CA THR A 65 -3.45 8.86 -4.98
C THR A 65 -4.19 7.54 -5.04
N LEU A 66 -5.52 7.57 -4.90
CA LEU A 66 -6.41 6.43 -5.06
C LEU A 66 -7.41 6.74 -6.17
N ASP A 67 -7.45 5.90 -7.20
CA ASP A 67 -8.34 6.05 -8.36
C ASP A 67 -8.30 7.46 -9.02
N GLY A 68 -7.14 8.10 -8.96
CA GLY A 68 -6.89 9.44 -9.50
C GLY A 68 -7.18 10.59 -8.53
N GLU A 69 -7.71 10.31 -7.34
CA GLU A 69 -7.99 11.31 -6.30
C GLU A 69 -6.89 11.33 -5.24
N LEU A 70 -6.54 12.54 -4.76
CA LEU A 70 -5.57 12.70 -3.68
C LEU A 70 -6.17 12.24 -2.35
N VAL A 71 -5.38 11.47 -1.60
CA VAL A 71 -5.70 11.04 -0.24
C VAL A 71 -4.80 11.77 0.74
N ASP A 72 -5.37 12.16 1.87
CA ASP A 72 -4.63 12.87 2.92
C ASP A 72 -3.54 11.98 3.53
N VAL A 73 -2.41 12.62 3.85
CA VAL A 73 -1.21 11.99 4.41
C VAL A 73 -1.11 12.42 5.87
N THR A 74 -2.08 12.00 6.68
CA THR A 74 -2.17 12.35 8.11
C THR A 74 -1.60 11.26 9.02
#